data_AF-A0A9W9DWA1-F1
#
_entry.id   AF-A0A9W9DWA1-F1
#
_cell.length_a   1.000
_cell.length_b   1.000
_cell.length_c   1.000
_cell.angle_alpha   90.00
_cell.angle_beta   90.00
_cell.angle_gamma   90.00
#
_symmetry.space_group_name_H-M   'P 1'
#
loop_
_entity.id
_entity.type
_entity.pdbx_description
1 polymer ?
#
loop_
_entity_poly.entity_id
_entity_poly.type
_entity_poly.pdbx_seq_one_letter_code
_entity_poly.pdbx_strand_id
1 'polypeptide(L)'
;MRRSFEDLQRRFGLREMRGISDADGEGYLYAYVDSDGWKIGMSNNFVRRQEEWDKDCPSPWRIWLPPIQVANRRRAETLAHLLLEMECVDRPRIYCQNCRPTSAHRKIRFLWTFARRLDHDRLSNLFKGCCFVKSISRDLSFPILTSPPHLSFPFTFTFAIFPPSSLSAYLAETTGDSTYTAAATLSAQWIQNLQISSSGIVLDGVSGADCTCTAASWLFTYNSGKYIEGLSVLKDVTGAAIWKSLMTNITAAAVKSPVWQGSNGIITEGASKTSDNDGVGFKGPQRTNNQMHKTSSI
;
A
#
# COMPACT_ATOMS: atom_id res chain seq x y z
N MET A 1 5.72 25.95 12.62
CA MET A 1 5.05 25.32 13.77
C MET A 1 4.37 24.06 13.27
N ARG A 2 4.81 22.90 13.75
CA ARG A 2 4.20 21.60 13.43
C ARG A 2 2.87 21.49 14.20
N ARG A 3 1.81 21.02 13.54
CA ARG A 3 0.53 20.73 14.22
C ARG A 3 0.68 19.45 15.04
N SER A 4 -0.01 19.35 16.17
CA SER A 4 -0.04 18.11 16.95
C SER A 4 -0.82 17.03 16.20
N PHE A 5 -0.54 15.77 16.49
CA PHE A 5 -1.23 14.64 15.88
C PHE A 5 -2.73 14.69 16.19
N GLU A 6 -3.11 15.06 17.41
CA GLU A 6 -4.51 15.18 17.84
C GLU A 6 -5.25 16.27 17.06
N ASP A 7 -4.61 17.42 16.78
CA ASP A 7 -5.21 18.45 15.93
C ASP A 7 -5.43 17.94 14.51
N LEU A 8 -4.46 17.20 13.96
CA LEU A 8 -4.57 16.63 12.62
C LEU A 8 -5.68 15.57 12.54
N GLN A 9 -5.76 14.66 13.51
CA GLN A 9 -6.79 13.63 13.60
C GLN A 9 -8.18 14.26 13.76
N ARG A 10 -8.33 15.27 14.62
CA ARG A 10 -9.57 16.04 14.75
C ARG A 10 -9.97 16.68 13.44
N ARG A 11 -9.02 17.30 12.72
CA ARG A 11 -9.29 17.94 11.42
C ARG A 11 -9.61 16.92 10.33
N PHE A 12 -9.01 15.74 10.38
CA PHE A 12 -9.34 14.63 9.50
C PHE A 12 -10.80 14.21 9.69
N GLY A 13 -11.20 13.90 10.93
CA GLY A 13 -12.58 13.53 11.23
C GLY A 13 -13.60 14.62 10.87
N LEU A 14 -13.30 15.90 11.14
CA LEU A 14 -14.17 17.02 10.72
C LEU A 14 -14.34 17.12 9.20
N ARG A 15 -13.33 16.72 8.42
CA ARG A 15 -13.39 16.74 6.95
C ARG A 15 -14.12 15.55 6.38
N GLU A 16 -14.03 14.41 7.04
CA GLU A 16 -14.79 13.21 6.73
C GLU A 16 -16.29 13.42 6.96
N MET A 17 -16.66 13.99 8.12
CA MET A 17 -18.06 14.26 8.49
C MET A 17 -18.72 15.40 7.70
N ARG A 18 -17.93 16.30 7.10
CA ARG A 18 -18.50 17.42 6.34
C ARG A 18 -19.27 16.87 5.13
N GLY A 19 -20.45 17.41 4.83
CA GLY A 19 -21.18 17.08 3.60
C GLY A 19 -20.35 17.43 2.34
N ILE A 20 -20.50 16.63 1.28
CA ILE A 20 -19.89 16.92 -0.02
C ILE A 20 -20.49 18.23 -0.54
N SER A 21 -19.66 19.12 -1.07
CA SER A 21 -20.10 20.39 -1.66
C SER A 21 -19.77 20.45 -3.14
N ASP A 22 -20.49 21.26 -3.91
CA ASP A 22 -20.19 21.49 -5.33
C ASP A 22 -18.74 21.97 -5.58
N ALA A 23 -18.16 22.62 -4.57
CA ALA A 23 -16.77 23.03 -4.60
C ALA A 23 -15.79 21.84 -4.63
N ASP A 24 -16.18 20.67 -4.11
CA ASP A 24 -15.33 19.48 -4.08
C ASP A 24 -15.04 18.97 -5.48
N GLY A 25 -16.07 18.84 -6.33
CA GLY A 25 -16.03 18.63 -7.78
C GLY A 25 -15.18 17.47 -8.32
N GLU A 26 -15.58 16.93 -9.47
CA GLU A 26 -14.83 15.84 -10.11
C GLU A 26 -13.50 16.32 -10.70
N GLY A 27 -12.44 15.53 -10.60
CA GLY A 27 -11.20 15.83 -11.27
C GLY A 27 -10.13 14.80 -10.99
N TYR A 28 -8.89 15.26 -10.95
CA TYR A 28 -7.72 14.40 -10.80
C TYR A 28 -6.97 14.78 -9.54
N LEU A 29 -6.62 13.78 -8.74
CA LEU A 29 -5.55 13.85 -7.77
C LEU A 29 -4.27 13.39 -8.46
N TYR A 30 -3.20 14.16 -8.36
CA TYR A 30 -1.93 13.84 -8.98
C TYR A 30 -0.78 13.96 -7.98
N ALA A 31 0.28 13.22 -8.25
CA ALA A 31 1.53 13.34 -7.54
C ALA A 31 2.71 13.32 -8.52
N TYR A 32 3.80 13.99 -8.15
CA TYR A 32 5.08 13.86 -8.83
C TYR A 32 6.22 13.96 -7.81
N VAL A 33 7.37 13.39 -8.17
CA VAL A 33 8.62 13.56 -7.44
C VAL A 33 9.62 14.34 -8.29
N ASP A 34 10.40 15.21 -7.66
CA ASP A 34 11.54 15.88 -8.28
C ASP A 34 12.72 15.97 -7.29
N SER A 35 13.78 16.68 -7.68
CA SER A 35 14.97 16.90 -6.85
C SER A 35 14.66 17.56 -5.50
N ASP A 36 13.58 18.33 -5.42
CA ASP A 36 13.21 19.10 -4.23
C ASP A 36 12.21 18.32 -3.34
N GLY A 37 11.76 17.13 -3.76
CA GLY A 37 10.88 16.26 -2.99
C GLY A 37 9.59 15.87 -3.71
N TRP A 38 8.59 15.50 -2.90
CA TRP A 38 7.28 15.06 -3.39
C TRP A 38 6.28 16.21 -3.43
N LYS A 39 5.44 16.20 -4.46
CA LYS A 39 4.28 17.08 -4.59
C LYS A 39 3.02 16.25 -4.77
N ILE A 40 1.99 16.62 -4.03
CA ILE A 40 0.60 16.21 -4.29
C ILE A 40 -0.19 17.45 -4.64
N GLY A 41 -1.09 17.31 -5.61
CA GLY A 41 -2.03 18.36 -5.98
C GLY A 41 -3.28 17.81 -6.65
N MET A 42 -4.20 18.72 -6.96
CA MET A 42 -5.40 18.42 -7.72
C MET A 42 -5.51 19.27 -9.00
N SER A 43 -6.24 18.77 -9.99
CA SER A 43 -6.60 19.51 -11.21
C SER A 43 -7.92 19.03 -11.81
N ASN A 44 -8.57 19.87 -12.60
CA ASN A 44 -9.71 19.44 -13.44
C ASN A 44 -9.22 18.90 -14.80
N ASN A 45 -8.00 19.27 -15.19
CA ASN A 45 -7.35 18.83 -16.42
C ASN A 45 -5.89 18.54 -16.08
N PHE A 46 -5.55 17.25 -15.98
CA PHE A 46 -4.20 16.82 -15.57
C PHE A 46 -3.14 17.22 -16.59
N VAL A 47 -3.39 17.02 -17.89
CA VAL A 47 -2.42 17.32 -18.97
C VAL A 47 -2.06 18.80 -18.99
N ARG A 48 -3.07 19.68 -19.00
CA ARG A 48 -2.83 21.13 -18.91
C ARG A 48 -2.06 21.49 -17.63
N ARG A 49 -2.36 20.83 -16.52
CA ARG A 49 -1.67 21.09 -15.25
C ARG A 49 -0.21 20.66 -15.29
N GLN A 50 0.09 19.54 -15.94
CA GLN A 50 1.45 19.09 -16.18
C GLN A 50 2.23 20.10 -17.03
N GLU A 51 1.64 20.58 -18.12
CA GLU A 51 2.24 21.62 -18.98
C GLU A 51 2.49 22.93 -18.23
N GLU A 52 1.53 23.40 -17.41
CA GLU A 52 1.71 24.57 -16.55
C GLU A 52 2.92 24.38 -15.61
N TRP A 53 3.05 23.19 -15.00
CA TRP A 53 4.17 22.89 -14.12
C TRP A 53 5.51 22.81 -14.84
N ASP A 54 5.53 22.20 -16.02
CA ASP A 54 6.75 22.06 -16.82
C ASP A 54 7.19 23.42 -17.40
N LYS A 55 6.25 24.32 -17.68
CA LYS A 55 6.50 25.71 -18.08
C LYS A 55 6.97 26.58 -16.92
N ASP A 56 6.26 26.58 -15.80
CA ASP A 56 6.51 27.53 -14.71
C ASP A 56 7.72 27.09 -13.85
N CYS A 57 7.97 25.79 -13.76
CA CYS A 57 9.07 25.21 -12.98
C CYS A 57 9.69 24.06 -13.79
N PRO A 58 10.51 24.34 -14.82
CA PRO A 58 11.16 23.30 -15.59
C PRO A 58 12.05 22.45 -14.68
N SER A 59 11.85 21.14 -14.68
CA SER A 59 12.70 20.19 -13.96
C SER A 59 12.90 18.94 -14.80
N PRO A 60 14.13 18.65 -15.26
CA PRO A 60 14.41 17.46 -16.07
C PRO A 60 14.28 16.15 -15.28
N TRP A 61 14.20 16.24 -13.94
CA TRP A 61 14.11 15.09 -13.03
C TRP A 61 12.68 14.84 -12.51
N ARG A 62 11.69 15.57 -13.04
CA ARG A 62 10.30 15.42 -12.58
C ARG A 62 9.72 14.12 -13.12
N ILE A 63 9.38 13.21 -12.22
CA ILE A 63 8.67 11.97 -12.54
C ILE A 63 7.23 12.13 -12.08
N TRP A 64 6.32 12.18 -13.04
CA TRP A 64 4.88 12.23 -12.80
C TRP A 64 4.36 10.82 -12.52
N LEU A 65 3.60 10.67 -11.44
CA LEU A 65 2.83 9.46 -11.20
C LEU A 65 1.52 9.52 -11.99
N PRO A 66 0.95 8.36 -12.40
CA PRO A 66 -0.37 8.33 -13.02
C PRO A 66 -1.41 9.04 -12.14
N PRO A 67 -2.21 9.99 -12.70
CA PRO A 67 -3.23 10.68 -11.93
C PRO A 67 -4.39 9.72 -11.59
N ILE A 68 -5.07 9.98 -10.48
CA ILE A 68 -6.29 9.28 -10.09
C ILE A 68 -7.48 10.20 -10.32
N GLN A 69 -8.46 9.74 -11.09
CA GLN A 69 -9.74 10.43 -11.20
C GLN A 69 -10.55 10.22 -9.91
N VAL A 70 -11.05 11.32 -9.35
CA VAL A 70 -11.79 11.34 -8.08
C VAL A 70 -13.02 12.23 -8.22
N ALA A 71 -14.14 11.80 -7.64
CA ALA A 71 -15.40 12.56 -7.68
C ALA A 71 -15.34 13.86 -6.85
N ASN A 72 -14.45 13.91 -5.84
CA ASN A 72 -14.35 15.00 -4.86
C ASN A 72 -12.90 15.48 -4.72
N ARG A 73 -12.32 16.05 -5.79
CA ARG A 73 -10.88 16.32 -5.88
C ARG A 73 -10.34 17.22 -4.76
N ARG A 74 -11.09 18.24 -4.33
CA ARG A 74 -10.65 19.14 -3.24
C ARG A 74 -10.60 18.44 -1.89
N ARG A 75 -11.62 17.62 -1.61
CA ARG A 75 -11.66 16.78 -0.41
C ARG A 75 -10.52 15.77 -0.43
N ALA A 76 -10.34 15.06 -1.55
CA ALA A 76 -9.28 14.08 -1.71
C ALA A 76 -7.89 14.68 -1.48
N GLU A 77 -7.59 15.85 -2.09
CA GLU A 77 -6.32 16.56 -1.87
C GLU A 77 -6.14 16.97 -0.41
N THR A 78 -7.20 17.47 0.23
CA THR A 78 -7.16 17.88 1.64
C THR A 78 -6.87 16.70 2.57
N LEU A 79 -7.56 15.57 2.37
CA LEU A 79 -7.36 14.36 3.16
C LEU A 79 -5.97 13.78 2.94
N ALA A 80 -5.50 13.70 1.69
CA ALA A 80 -4.15 13.25 1.37
C ALA A 80 -3.08 14.10 2.09
N HIS A 81 -3.25 15.43 2.11
CA HIS A 81 -2.36 16.32 2.85
C HIS A 81 -2.39 16.11 4.37
N LEU A 82 -3.57 15.85 4.96
CA LEU A 82 -3.69 15.59 6.40
C LEU A 82 -3.04 14.26 6.78
N LEU A 83 -3.27 13.21 5.99
CA LEU A 83 -2.67 11.89 6.19
C LEU A 83 -1.14 11.97 6.16
N LEU A 84 -0.58 12.66 5.17
CA LEU A 84 0.88 12.85 5.08
C LEU A 84 1.46 13.58 6.29
N GLU A 85 0.74 14.56 6.83
CA GLU A 85 1.21 15.29 7.99
C GLU A 85 1.10 14.47 9.28
N MET A 86 0.09 13.61 9.39
CA MET A 86 -0.05 12.64 10.49
C MET A 86 1.08 11.61 10.45
N GLU A 87 1.49 11.17 9.26
CA GLU A 87 2.66 10.31 9.01
C GLU A 87 4.01 11.01 9.23
N CYS A 88 4.00 12.11 10.00
CA CYS A 88 5.18 12.88 10.37
C CYS A 88 5.96 13.46 9.19
N VAL A 89 5.34 13.60 8.02
CA VAL A 89 5.97 14.29 6.91
C VAL A 89 5.82 15.77 7.15
N ASP A 90 6.91 16.37 7.63
CA ASP A 90 6.94 17.81 7.83
C ASP A 90 6.55 18.52 6.53
N ARG A 91 5.87 19.65 6.68
CA ARG A 91 5.26 20.40 5.57
C ARG A 91 6.05 21.68 5.29
N PRO A 92 7.37 21.63 5.04
CA PRO A 92 8.15 22.82 4.89
C PRO A 92 7.70 23.57 3.64
N ARG A 93 7.49 24.88 3.80
CA ARG A 93 7.29 25.77 2.66
C ARG A 93 8.67 26.02 2.06
N ILE A 94 9.06 25.17 1.12
CA ILE A 94 10.33 25.29 0.42
C ILE A 94 10.08 26.05 -0.87
N TYR A 95 10.84 27.13 -1.06
CA TYR A 95 10.92 27.79 -2.34
C TYR A 95 11.76 26.92 -3.27
N CYS A 96 11.24 26.64 -4.46
CA CYS A 96 12.04 25.97 -5.48
C CYS A 96 13.25 26.86 -5.78
N GLN A 97 14.46 26.31 -5.69
CA GLN A 97 15.69 27.08 -5.89
C GLN A 97 15.78 27.65 -7.32
N ASN A 98 15.18 26.95 -8.29
CA ASN A 98 15.14 27.35 -9.69
C ASN A 98 14.10 28.45 -9.96
N CYS A 99 13.03 28.51 -9.16
CA CYS A 99 11.97 29.50 -9.33
C CYS A 99 12.14 30.61 -8.29
N ARG A 100 12.87 31.67 -8.67
CA ARG A 100 13.04 32.92 -7.91
C ARG A 100 11.71 33.47 -7.31
N PRO A 101 11.77 34.37 -6.29
CA PRO A 101 10.62 34.69 -5.40
C PRO A 101 9.40 35.34 -6.07
N THR A 102 9.44 35.59 -7.38
CA THR A 102 8.35 36.18 -8.16
C THR A 102 7.30 35.16 -8.63
N SER A 103 7.58 33.85 -8.52
CA SER A 103 6.62 32.82 -8.92
C SER A 103 5.65 32.49 -7.79
N ALA A 104 4.36 32.36 -8.11
CA ALA A 104 3.26 31.97 -7.22
C ALA A 104 3.38 30.52 -6.69
N HIS A 105 4.58 29.96 -6.65
CA HIS A 105 4.91 28.59 -6.24
C HIS A 105 5.13 28.48 -4.73
N ARG A 106 4.28 29.15 -3.94
CA ARG A 106 4.14 28.82 -2.52
C ARG A 106 3.40 27.50 -2.40
N LYS A 107 4.08 26.40 -2.70
CA LYS A 107 3.45 25.09 -2.66
C LYS A 107 4.17 24.21 -1.67
N ILE A 108 3.35 23.52 -0.89
CA ILE A 108 3.80 22.50 0.03
C ILE A 108 4.53 21.41 -0.77
N ARG A 109 5.79 21.22 -0.43
CA ARG A 109 6.61 20.07 -0.81
C ARG A 109 6.86 19.23 0.44
N PHE A 110 7.02 17.93 0.22
CA PHE A 110 7.38 16.98 1.26
C PHE A 110 8.83 16.53 1.03
N LEU A 111 9.69 16.71 2.03
CA LEU A 111 11.14 16.52 1.90
C LEU A 111 11.54 15.05 1.78
N TRP A 112 12.57 14.82 0.97
CA TRP A 112 13.23 13.51 0.76
C TRP A 112 13.76 12.86 2.04
N THR A 113 14.27 13.65 2.99
CA THR A 113 14.84 13.12 4.25
C THR A 113 13.80 12.40 5.12
N PHE A 114 12.51 12.69 4.94
CA PHE A 114 11.40 12.00 5.60
C PHE A 114 10.77 10.90 4.74
N ALA A 115 10.80 11.03 3.41
CA ALA A 115 10.36 10.01 2.47
C ALA A 115 11.19 8.72 2.51
N ARG A 116 12.31 8.66 3.26
CA ARG A 116 12.99 7.38 3.55
C ARG A 116 12.27 6.53 4.60
N ARG A 117 11.36 7.10 5.41
CA ARG A 117 10.51 6.34 6.35
C ARG A 117 9.16 5.95 5.74
N LEU A 118 8.68 6.73 4.79
CA LEU A 118 7.56 6.36 3.94
C LEU A 118 8.12 5.71 2.69
N ASP A 119 8.30 4.39 2.76
CA ASP A 119 8.62 3.57 1.60
C ASP A 119 7.76 4.02 0.39
N HIS A 120 8.37 4.05 -0.81
CA HIS A 120 7.69 4.32 -2.07
C HIS A 120 6.39 3.48 -2.19
N ASP A 121 6.39 2.31 -1.56
CA ASP A 121 5.29 1.38 -1.45
C ASP A 121 4.11 1.88 -0.60
N ARG A 122 4.33 2.57 0.53
CA ARG A 122 3.23 3.08 1.38
C ARG A 122 2.38 4.15 0.70
N LEU A 123 3.00 5.00 -0.13
CA LEU A 123 2.29 6.03 -0.89
C LEU A 123 1.65 5.45 -2.15
N SER A 124 2.32 4.53 -2.84
CA SER A 124 1.72 3.76 -3.93
C SER A 124 0.45 3.01 -3.47
N ASN A 125 0.45 2.47 -2.25
CA ASN A 125 -0.70 1.78 -1.64
C ASN A 125 -1.87 2.71 -1.28
N LEU A 126 -1.61 3.99 -1.00
CA LEU A 126 -2.67 4.98 -0.78
C LEU A 126 -3.40 5.36 -2.09
N PHE A 127 -2.79 5.06 -3.25
CA PHE A 127 -3.21 5.53 -4.58
C PHE A 127 -3.67 4.38 -5.53
N LYS A 128 -3.38 3.10 -5.29
CA LYS A 128 -3.52 2.03 -6.32
C LYS A 128 -4.56 0.93 -6.06
N GLY A 129 -5.67 1.21 -5.39
CA GLY A 129 -6.73 0.22 -5.10
C GLY A 129 -7.55 -0.34 -6.28
N CYS A 130 -7.10 -0.30 -7.55
CA CYS A 130 -7.99 -0.57 -8.71
C CYS A 130 -8.53 -2.01 -8.84
N CYS A 131 -7.86 -3.04 -8.30
CA CYS A 131 -8.39 -4.41 -8.31
C CYS A 131 -9.24 -4.75 -7.07
N PHE A 132 -8.86 -4.21 -5.91
CA PHE A 132 -9.60 -4.35 -4.66
C PHE A 132 -10.97 -3.63 -4.76
N VAL A 133 -10.99 -2.45 -5.40
CA VAL A 133 -12.22 -1.68 -5.65
C VAL A 133 -13.17 -2.41 -6.60
N LYS A 134 -12.66 -3.12 -7.64
CA LYS A 134 -13.51 -3.93 -8.54
C LYS A 134 -14.26 -5.06 -7.81
N SER A 135 -13.68 -5.65 -6.77
CA SER A 135 -14.27 -6.75 -6.01
C SER A 135 -15.25 -6.30 -4.92
N ILE A 136 -15.02 -5.14 -4.30
CA ILE A 136 -15.85 -4.61 -3.20
C ILE A 136 -17.00 -3.72 -3.71
N SER A 137 -16.88 -3.15 -4.91
CA SER A 137 -17.89 -2.25 -5.51
C SER A 137 -19.24 -2.90 -5.84
N ARG A 138 -19.42 -4.22 -5.69
CA ARG A 138 -20.74 -4.84 -5.88
C ARG A 138 -21.68 -4.67 -4.68
N ASP A 139 -21.16 -4.45 -3.47
CA ASP A 139 -21.98 -4.35 -2.25
C ASP A 139 -22.12 -2.91 -1.71
N LEU A 140 -21.41 -1.94 -2.30
CA LEU A 140 -21.53 -0.52 -1.97
C LEU A 140 -21.65 0.28 -3.27
N SER A 141 -22.83 0.84 -3.50
CA SER A 141 -23.21 1.58 -4.71
C SER A 141 -22.25 2.74 -5.05
N PHE A 142 -21.29 2.49 -5.94
CA PHE A 142 -20.46 3.52 -6.57
C PHE A 142 -20.24 3.19 -8.06
N PRO A 143 -20.37 4.16 -8.99
CA PRO A 143 -20.16 3.92 -10.41
C PRO A 143 -18.66 3.90 -10.79
N ILE A 144 -18.28 2.98 -11.69
CA ILE A 144 -16.93 2.72 -12.20
C ILE A 144 -16.80 3.22 -13.66
N LEU A 145 -15.65 3.80 -14.04
CA LEU A 145 -15.23 3.87 -15.46
C LEU A 145 -13.72 3.59 -15.65
N THR A 146 -13.42 2.99 -16.81
CA THR A 146 -12.15 2.43 -17.28
C THR A 146 -11.18 3.47 -17.83
N SER A 147 -9.87 3.24 -17.67
CA SER A 147 -8.79 4.07 -18.25
C SER A 147 -8.46 3.72 -19.72
N PRO A 148 -7.93 4.66 -20.54
CA PRO A 148 -7.62 4.46 -21.95
C PRO A 148 -6.26 3.76 -22.20
N PRO A 149 -6.03 3.18 -23.41
CA PRO A 149 -5.05 2.11 -23.62
C PRO A 149 -3.75 2.58 -24.27
N HIS A 150 -2.90 3.39 -23.62
CA HIS A 150 -1.59 3.74 -24.22
C HIS A 150 -0.46 3.97 -23.21
N LEU A 151 -0.18 3.01 -22.32
CA LEU A 151 1.15 2.87 -21.69
C LEU A 151 1.38 1.39 -21.37
N SER A 152 2.11 0.68 -22.23
CA SER A 152 2.50 -0.71 -22.07
C SER A 152 3.70 -0.85 -21.14
N PHE A 153 3.44 -0.79 -19.84
CA PHE A 153 4.24 -1.48 -18.82
C PHE A 153 3.29 -2.45 -18.10
N PRO A 154 3.56 -3.77 -18.06
CA PRO A 154 2.72 -4.71 -17.32
C PRO A 154 2.93 -4.46 -15.83
N PHE A 155 2.00 -3.74 -15.21
CA PHE A 155 1.98 -3.55 -13.76
C PHE A 155 1.58 -4.87 -13.09
N THR A 156 2.57 -5.70 -12.75
CA THR A 156 2.40 -6.79 -11.79
C THR A 156 2.23 -6.17 -10.40
N PHE A 157 1.08 -6.37 -9.75
CA PHE A 157 0.85 -5.91 -8.38
C PHE A 157 1.50 -6.88 -7.39
N THR A 158 2.82 -6.81 -7.27
CA THR A 158 3.59 -7.60 -6.29
C THR A 158 3.30 -7.17 -4.84
N PHE A 159 2.88 -5.91 -4.62
CA PHE A 159 2.73 -5.34 -3.28
C PHE A 159 1.32 -5.38 -2.67
N ALA A 160 0.31 -5.88 -3.38
CA ALA A 160 -1.08 -5.85 -2.92
C ALA A 160 -1.41 -6.91 -1.83
N ILE A 161 -0.51 -7.87 -1.59
CA ILE A 161 -0.71 -8.93 -0.58
C ILE A 161 -0.50 -8.40 0.84
N PHE A 162 0.49 -7.50 1.02
CA PHE A 162 1.05 -7.21 2.34
C PHE A 162 0.15 -6.35 3.25
N PRO A 163 -0.37 -5.18 2.82
CA PRO A 163 -0.99 -4.28 3.78
C PRO A 163 -2.40 -4.68 4.21
N PRO A 164 -3.36 -5.01 3.32
CA PRO A 164 -4.76 -5.05 3.73
C PRO A 164 -5.10 -6.14 4.75
N SER A 165 -4.67 -7.39 4.52
CA SER A 165 -5.11 -8.50 5.38
C SER A 165 -4.50 -8.44 6.78
N SER A 166 -3.17 -8.31 6.86
CA SER A 166 -2.45 -8.35 8.13
C SER A 166 -2.63 -7.06 8.94
N LEU A 167 -2.51 -5.89 8.31
CA LEU A 167 -2.69 -4.61 9.02
C LEU A 167 -4.13 -4.48 9.54
N SER A 168 -5.13 -4.79 8.72
CA SER A 168 -6.52 -4.70 9.17
C SER A 168 -6.82 -5.74 10.25
N ALA A 169 -6.23 -6.94 10.22
CA ALA A 169 -6.40 -7.91 11.30
C ALA A 169 -5.82 -7.40 12.63
N TYR A 170 -4.61 -6.84 12.63
CA TYR A 170 -4.01 -6.24 13.84
C TYR A 170 -4.78 -5.01 14.34
N LEU A 171 -5.24 -4.15 13.43
CA LEU A 171 -6.09 -3.01 13.81
C LEU A 171 -7.40 -3.49 14.42
N ALA A 172 -8.03 -4.53 13.87
CA ALA A 172 -9.23 -5.13 14.41
C ALA A 172 -9.01 -5.71 15.81
N GLU A 173 -7.91 -6.45 16.02
CA GLU A 173 -7.52 -6.98 17.33
C GLU A 173 -7.31 -5.86 18.36
N THR A 174 -6.59 -4.80 17.96
CA THR A 174 -6.21 -3.71 18.87
C THR A 174 -7.39 -2.81 19.23
N THR A 175 -8.30 -2.57 18.28
CA THR A 175 -9.37 -1.56 18.42
C THR A 175 -10.74 -2.16 18.73
N GLY A 176 -10.97 -3.43 18.37
CA GLY A 176 -12.30 -4.04 18.36
C GLY A 176 -13.24 -3.47 17.29
N ASP A 177 -12.77 -2.60 16.40
CA ASP A 177 -13.62 -1.98 15.37
C ASP A 177 -13.94 -2.97 14.24
N SER A 178 -15.24 -3.22 14.06
CA SER A 178 -15.78 -4.10 13.03
C SER A 178 -15.39 -3.73 11.60
N THR A 179 -15.07 -2.46 11.35
CA THR A 179 -14.60 -1.96 10.05
C THR A 179 -13.30 -2.65 9.64
N TYR A 180 -12.36 -2.79 10.58
CA TYR A 180 -11.08 -3.44 10.33
C TYR A 180 -11.25 -4.96 10.22
N THR A 181 -12.17 -5.56 10.99
CA THR A 181 -12.51 -6.98 10.85
C THR A 181 -13.08 -7.29 9.47
N ALA A 182 -13.98 -6.44 8.96
CA ALA A 182 -14.57 -6.58 7.63
C ALA A 182 -13.51 -6.43 6.53
N ALA A 183 -12.65 -5.42 6.62
CA ALA A 183 -11.56 -5.21 5.68
C ALA A 183 -10.60 -6.42 5.66
N ALA A 184 -10.17 -6.91 6.83
CA ALA A 184 -9.29 -8.06 6.94
C ALA A 184 -9.93 -9.34 6.34
N THR A 185 -11.21 -9.56 6.61
CA THR A 185 -11.99 -10.69 6.08
C THR A 185 -12.05 -10.65 4.55
N LEU A 186 -12.43 -9.50 3.97
CA LEU A 186 -12.51 -9.34 2.51
C LEU A 186 -11.16 -9.52 1.84
N SER A 187 -10.09 -8.96 2.43
CA SER A 187 -8.74 -9.15 1.93
C SER A 187 -8.29 -10.61 1.98
N ALA A 188 -8.59 -11.32 3.08
CA ALA A 188 -8.28 -12.73 3.21
C ALA A 188 -9.02 -13.58 2.16
N GLN A 189 -10.32 -13.35 1.95
CA GLN A 189 -11.10 -14.04 0.93
C GLN A 189 -10.56 -13.79 -0.49
N TRP A 190 -10.18 -12.55 -0.78
CA TRP A 190 -9.63 -12.21 -2.09
C TRP A 190 -8.31 -12.95 -2.38
N ILE A 191 -7.37 -12.96 -1.40
CA ILE A 191 -6.12 -13.72 -1.54
C ILE A 191 -6.42 -15.21 -1.70
N GLN A 192 -7.33 -15.76 -0.88
CA GLN A 192 -7.71 -17.18 -0.95
C GLN A 192 -8.24 -17.58 -2.33
N ASN A 193 -9.08 -16.73 -2.93
CA ASN A 193 -9.77 -17.05 -4.17
C ASN A 193 -8.93 -16.82 -5.43
N LEU A 194 -7.98 -15.87 -5.37
CA LEU A 194 -7.27 -15.43 -6.57
C LEU A 194 -5.77 -15.70 -6.54
N GLN A 195 -5.14 -15.63 -5.36
CA GLN A 195 -3.67 -15.52 -5.26
C GLN A 195 -3.01 -16.70 -4.56
N ILE A 196 -3.68 -17.84 -4.47
CA ILE A 196 -3.11 -19.11 -4.00
C ILE A 196 -2.97 -20.06 -5.19
N SER A 197 -1.77 -20.60 -5.37
CA SER A 197 -1.50 -21.61 -6.39
C SER A 197 -2.26 -22.92 -6.09
N SER A 198 -2.34 -23.80 -7.08
CA SER A 198 -2.84 -25.17 -6.88
C SER A 198 -2.04 -25.98 -5.86
N SER A 199 -0.78 -25.60 -5.60
CA SER A 199 0.07 -26.19 -4.56
C SER A 199 -0.16 -25.60 -3.16
N GLY A 200 -1.09 -24.66 -3.00
CA GLY A 200 -1.39 -24.04 -1.71
C GLY A 200 -0.40 -22.95 -1.28
N ILE A 201 0.34 -22.37 -2.24
CA ILE A 201 1.34 -21.33 -2.00
C ILE A 201 0.82 -19.96 -2.48
N VAL A 202 1.03 -18.92 -1.67
CA VAL A 202 0.67 -17.54 -2.06
C VAL A 202 1.58 -17.05 -3.18
N LEU A 203 0.99 -16.66 -4.31
CA LEU A 203 1.66 -16.15 -5.51
C LEU A 203 2.12 -14.70 -5.31
N ASP A 204 3.15 -14.29 -6.05
CA ASP A 204 3.77 -12.97 -5.89
C ASP A 204 2.87 -11.78 -6.22
N GLY A 205 2.04 -11.89 -7.26
CA GLY A 205 1.26 -10.75 -7.71
C GLY A 205 0.10 -11.11 -8.60
N VAL A 206 -0.71 -10.10 -8.87
CA VAL A 206 -1.83 -10.14 -9.82
C VAL A 206 -1.67 -8.97 -10.77
N SER A 207 -1.80 -9.20 -12.06
CA SER A 207 -1.82 -8.16 -13.08
C SER A 207 -3.10 -7.34 -12.93
N GLY A 208 -2.98 -6.02 -12.82
CA GLY A 208 -4.15 -5.15 -12.76
C GLY A 208 -4.87 -4.99 -14.10
N ALA A 209 -4.24 -5.42 -15.20
CA ALA A 209 -4.81 -5.31 -16.54
C ALA A 209 -5.89 -6.37 -16.78
N ASP A 210 -5.64 -7.60 -16.33
CA ASP A 210 -6.42 -8.79 -16.70
C ASP A 210 -6.62 -9.79 -15.55
N CYS A 211 -6.19 -9.44 -14.33
CA CYS A 211 -6.25 -10.31 -13.15
C CYS A 211 -5.46 -11.62 -13.29
N THR A 212 -4.56 -11.73 -14.25
CA THR A 212 -3.67 -12.89 -14.34
C THR A 212 -2.68 -12.88 -13.19
N CYS A 213 -2.45 -14.04 -12.56
CA CYS A 213 -1.53 -14.13 -11.43
C CYS A 213 -0.10 -14.40 -11.90
N THR A 214 0.88 -13.96 -11.11
CA THR A 214 2.29 -14.27 -11.37
C THR A 214 2.50 -15.79 -11.43
N ALA A 215 3.40 -16.23 -12.30
CA ALA A 215 3.71 -17.63 -12.47
C ALA A 215 4.20 -18.29 -11.18
N ALA A 216 3.85 -19.56 -10.97
CA ALA A 216 4.32 -20.36 -9.82
C ALA A 216 5.83 -20.67 -9.84
N SER A 217 6.57 -20.22 -10.85
CA SER A 217 8.03 -20.19 -10.87
C SER A 217 8.63 -19.01 -10.10
N TRP A 218 7.80 -18.04 -9.71
CA TRP A 218 8.22 -16.83 -8.99
C TRP A 218 7.51 -16.77 -7.62
N LEU A 219 8.03 -17.56 -6.68
CA LEU A 219 7.45 -17.74 -5.36
C LEU A 219 8.41 -17.28 -4.28
N PHE A 220 7.97 -16.37 -3.43
CA PHE A 220 8.75 -15.88 -2.31
C PHE A 220 8.19 -16.30 -0.95
N THR A 221 9.06 -16.68 -0.03
CA THR A 221 8.71 -17.18 1.31
C THR A 221 7.94 -16.15 2.12
N TYR A 222 8.22 -14.86 1.91
CA TYR A 222 7.56 -13.78 2.63
C TYR A 222 6.06 -13.69 2.31
N ASN A 223 5.64 -14.03 1.08
CA ASN A 223 4.24 -13.91 0.65
C ASN A 223 3.35 -14.81 1.49
N SER A 224 3.71 -16.09 1.57
CA SER A 224 2.98 -17.04 2.42
C SER A 224 3.20 -16.76 3.90
N GLY A 225 4.42 -16.39 4.32
CA GLY A 225 4.72 -16.08 5.72
C GLY A 225 3.87 -14.94 6.28
N LYS A 226 3.75 -13.83 5.55
CA LYS A 226 2.94 -12.68 5.97
C LYS A 226 1.45 -12.96 5.90
N TYR A 227 0.98 -13.71 4.91
CA TYR A 227 -0.42 -14.08 4.87
C TYR A 227 -0.80 -15.04 6.01
N ILE A 228 0.08 -15.98 6.38
CA ILE A 228 -0.07 -16.83 7.57
C ILE A 228 -0.15 -15.98 8.84
N GLU A 229 0.72 -14.97 9.00
CA GLU A 229 0.70 -14.02 10.11
C GLU A 229 -0.67 -13.30 10.22
N GLY A 230 -1.16 -12.72 9.11
CA GLY A 230 -2.47 -12.06 9.09
C GLY A 230 -3.64 -13.01 9.41
N LEU A 231 -3.63 -14.23 8.84
CA LEU A 231 -4.65 -15.24 9.15
C LEU A 231 -4.62 -15.69 10.61
N SER A 232 -3.44 -15.69 11.24
CA SER A 232 -3.27 -16.09 12.64
C SER A 232 -3.95 -15.12 13.60
N VAL A 233 -3.98 -13.83 13.27
CA VAL A 233 -4.71 -12.80 14.01
C VAL A 233 -6.19 -12.83 13.64
N LEU A 234 -6.51 -12.93 12.35
CA LEU A 234 -7.89 -12.90 11.85
C LEU A 234 -8.74 -14.04 12.42
N LYS A 235 -8.17 -15.24 12.61
CA LYS A 235 -8.88 -16.37 13.25
C LYS A 235 -9.31 -16.04 14.69
N ASP A 236 -8.51 -15.25 15.42
CA ASP A 236 -8.76 -14.93 16.82
C ASP A 236 -9.75 -13.76 16.93
N VAL A 237 -9.60 -12.76 16.08
CA VAL A 237 -10.53 -11.62 15.98
C VAL A 237 -11.95 -12.05 15.61
N THR A 238 -12.09 -13.01 14.68
CA THR A 238 -13.42 -13.42 14.16
C THR A 238 -13.98 -14.66 14.84
N GLY A 239 -13.14 -15.48 15.48
CA GLY A 239 -13.49 -16.83 15.95
C GLY A 239 -13.81 -17.83 14.82
N ALA A 240 -13.63 -17.47 13.55
CA ALA A 240 -14.05 -18.30 12.43
C ALA A 240 -13.03 -19.41 12.10
N ALA A 241 -13.48 -20.66 12.16
CA ALA A 241 -12.64 -21.84 11.93
C ALA A 241 -12.04 -21.93 10.51
N ILE A 242 -12.62 -21.23 9.54
CA ILE A 242 -12.13 -21.18 8.16
C ILE A 242 -10.73 -20.57 8.07
N TRP A 243 -10.43 -19.52 8.84
CA TRP A 243 -9.12 -18.87 8.82
C TRP A 243 -8.03 -19.74 9.43
N LYS A 244 -8.36 -20.47 10.51
CA LYS A 244 -7.45 -21.46 11.08
C LYS A 244 -7.14 -22.59 10.09
N SER A 245 -8.17 -23.06 9.38
CA SER A 245 -8.03 -24.13 8.38
C SER A 245 -7.16 -23.68 7.21
N LEU A 246 -7.43 -22.48 6.67
CA LEU A 246 -6.65 -21.87 5.59
C LEU A 246 -5.19 -21.65 6.00
N MET A 247 -4.95 -21.06 7.18
CA MET A 247 -3.62 -20.85 7.74
C MET A 247 -2.84 -22.16 7.87
N THR A 248 -3.49 -23.22 8.34
CA THR A 248 -2.86 -24.54 8.52
C THR A 248 -2.48 -25.15 7.18
N ASN A 249 -3.37 -25.06 6.18
CA ASN A 249 -3.12 -25.59 4.84
C ASN A 249 -1.96 -24.87 4.15
N ILE A 250 -1.92 -23.53 4.22
CA ILE A 250 -0.85 -22.73 3.62
C ILE A 250 0.47 -22.98 4.34
N THR A 251 0.46 -23.08 5.68
CA THR A 251 1.65 -23.44 6.45
C THR A 251 2.17 -24.82 6.02
N ALA A 252 1.30 -25.82 5.90
CA ALA A 252 1.68 -27.16 5.50
C ALA A 252 2.25 -27.21 4.07
N ALA A 253 1.68 -26.45 3.14
CA ALA A 253 2.20 -26.30 1.78
C ALA A 253 3.57 -25.60 1.79
N ALA A 254 3.69 -24.48 2.52
CA ALA A 254 4.90 -23.69 2.62
C ALA A 254 6.08 -24.48 3.18
N VAL A 255 5.87 -25.24 4.26
CA VAL A 255 6.95 -26.02 4.89
C VAL A 255 7.33 -27.28 4.12
N LYS A 256 6.52 -27.71 3.15
CA LYS A 256 6.82 -28.86 2.27
C LYS A 256 7.24 -28.43 0.87
N SER A 257 7.29 -27.12 0.60
CA SER A 257 7.60 -26.59 -0.73
C SER A 257 9.08 -26.82 -1.07
N PRO A 258 9.39 -27.60 -2.12
CA PRO A 258 10.78 -27.82 -2.55
C PRO A 258 11.40 -26.56 -3.17
N VAL A 259 10.58 -25.55 -3.50
CA VAL A 259 11.03 -24.25 -4.02
C VAL A 259 11.76 -23.45 -2.94
N TRP A 260 11.37 -23.64 -1.67
CA TRP A 260 11.88 -22.83 -0.56
C TRP A 260 12.77 -23.59 0.40
N GLN A 261 12.72 -24.92 0.43
CA GLN A 261 13.50 -25.71 1.36
C GLN A 261 14.44 -26.67 0.64
N GLY A 262 15.68 -26.75 1.12
CA GLY A 262 16.62 -27.77 0.71
C GLY A 262 16.25 -29.14 1.27
N SER A 263 16.95 -30.18 0.82
CA SER A 263 16.76 -31.56 1.31
C SER A 263 17.00 -31.73 2.81
N ASN A 264 17.60 -30.74 3.47
CA ASN A 264 17.85 -30.67 4.90
C ASN A 264 16.78 -29.87 5.69
N GLY A 265 15.67 -29.47 5.04
CA GLY A 265 14.60 -28.69 5.66
C GLY A 265 14.97 -27.24 5.98
N ILE A 266 16.11 -26.75 5.47
CA ILE A 266 16.53 -25.35 5.65
C ILE A 266 16.01 -24.52 4.49
N ILE A 267 15.42 -23.36 4.81
CA ILE A 267 14.95 -22.42 3.79
C ILE A 267 16.14 -21.94 2.94
N THR A 268 16.01 -21.96 1.61
CA THR A 268 17.08 -21.65 0.64
C THR A 268 17.03 -20.23 0.11
N GLU A 269 15.84 -19.62 0.00
CA GLU A 269 15.63 -18.27 -0.55
C GLU A 269 16.49 -17.19 0.15
N GLY A 270 17.08 -16.23 -0.58
CA GLY A 270 17.71 -15.08 0.07
C GLY A 270 19.02 -15.33 0.83
N ALA A 271 19.72 -16.44 0.61
CA ALA A 271 20.99 -16.67 1.30
C ALA A 271 22.18 -15.95 0.61
N SER A 272 22.22 -14.61 0.62
CA SER A 272 23.47 -13.89 0.33
C SER A 272 24.17 -13.50 1.64
N LYS A 273 25.39 -13.98 1.83
CA LYS A 273 26.25 -13.60 2.96
C LYS A 273 27.05 -12.32 2.69
N THR A 274 26.99 -11.80 1.47
CA THR A 274 27.93 -10.78 0.97
C THR A 274 27.23 -9.56 0.36
N SER A 275 25.90 -9.55 0.28
CA SER A 275 25.14 -8.40 -0.19
C SER A 275 23.83 -8.27 0.58
N ASP A 276 23.53 -7.08 1.07
CA ASP A 276 22.22 -6.72 1.61
C ASP A 276 21.32 -6.34 0.43
N ASN A 277 20.29 -7.15 0.19
CA ASN A 277 19.28 -6.94 -0.84
C ASN A 277 17.95 -7.53 -0.38
N ASP A 278 16.85 -7.14 -1.02
CA ASP A 278 15.49 -7.56 -0.64
C ASP A 278 15.37 -9.07 -0.50
N GLY A 279 16.04 -9.82 -1.40
CA GLY A 279 16.13 -11.27 -1.36
C GLY A 279 16.58 -11.80 0.02
N VAL A 280 17.57 -11.16 0.65
CA VAL A 280 18.10 -11.56 1.96
C VAL A 280 17.13 -11.31 3.10
N GLY A 281 16.28 -10.29 2.98
CA GLY A 281 15.25 -9.95 3.97
C GLY A 281 14.09 -10.94 4.04
N PHE A 282 13.84 -11.72 2.98
CA PHE A 282 12.63 -12.56 2.86
C PHE A 282 12.55 -13.73 3.84
N LYS A 283 13.69 -14.15 4.41
CA LYS A 283 13.77 -15.18 5.47
C LYS A 283 13.45 -14.66 6.88
N GLY A 284 13.67 -13.38 7.13
CA GLY A 284 13.55 -12.77 8.45
C GLY A 284 12.17 -12.98 9.11
N PRO A 285 11.05 -12.75 8.39
CA PRO A 285 9.71 -12.88 8.94
C PRO A 285 9.33 -14.29 9.45
N GLN A 286 10.00 -15.36 9.00
CA GLN A 286 9.65 -16.73 9.41
C GLN A 286 10.37 -17.20 10.69
N ARG A 287 11.35 -16.45 11.21
CA ARG A 287 12.20 -16.90 12.34
C ARG A 287 11.75 -16.45 13.73
N THR A 288 10.74 -15.59 13.86
CA THR A 288 10.52 -14.84 15.13
C THR A 288 9.69 -15.55 16.20
N ASN A 289 9.04 -16.69 15.94
CA ASN A 289 8.16 -17.33 16.94
C ASN A 289 8.73 -18.56 17.69
N ASN A 290 9.97 -18.98 17.43
CA ASN A 290 10.53 -20.21 18.04
C ASN A 290 11.68 -20.01 19.04
N GLN A 291 11.87 -18.80 19.58
CA GLN A 291 12.93 -18.53 20.58
C GLN A 291 12.46 -18.03 21.97
N MET A 292 11.19 -18.22 22.34
CA MET A 292 10.71 -17.86 23.69
C MET A 292 10.21 -19.03 24.57
N HIS A 293 10.79 -20.24 24.44
CA HIS A 293 10.62 -21.31 25.44
C HIS A 293 11.85 -22.22 25.58
N LYS A 294 12.93 -21.66 26.14
CA LYS A 294 14.03 -22.33 26.86
C LYS A 294 14.60 -21.21 27.74
N THR A 295 14.46 -21.12 29.05
CA THR A 295 14.61 -22.10 30.14
C THR A 295 14.13 -21.44 31.45
N SER A 296 13.25 -22.10 32.21
CA SER A 296 13.10 -21.88 33.66
C SER A 296 12.68 -23.20 34.32
N SER A 297 13.67 -24.03 34.67
CA SER A 297 13.62 -25.08 35.69
C SER A 297 14.96 -25.82 35.68
N ILE A 298 15.90 -25.43 36.54
CA ILE A 298 16.16 -25.88 37.92
C ILE A 298 17.04 -24.80 38.56
#